data_AF-A0A377F7N6-F1
#
_entry.id   AF-A0A377F7N6-F1
#
_cell.length_a   1.000
_cell.length_b   1.000
_cell.length_c   1.000
_cell.angle_alpha   90.00
_cell.angle_beta   90.00
_cell.angle_gamma   90.00
#
_symmetry.space_group_name_H-M   'P 1'
#
loop_
_entity.id
_entity.type
_entity.pdbx_description
1 polymer ?
#
loop_
_entity_poly.entity_id
_entity_poly.type
_entity_poly.pdbx_seq_one_letter_code
_entity_poly.pdbx_strand_id
1 'polypeptide(L)'
;MENEEIRGLIIGEPNFAGIVGLSNTAFTLRVSFTTLPLKQWTVRFALDSQVKKHFDLAGVRAPVQTYQVLPAPGATPAEPLPPGEPTL
;
A
#
# COMPACT_ATOMS: atom_id res chain seq x y z
N MET A 1 9.15 -4.42 16.15
CA MET A 1 7.73 -4.76 16.34
C MET A 1 7.35 -4.37 17.76
N GLU A 2 6.73 -3.20 17.93
CA GLU A 2 6.59 -2.54 19.24
C GLU A 2 5.23 -2.75 19.92
N ASN A 3 4.22 -3.33 19.24
CA ASN A 3 2.92 -3.57 19.87
C ASN A 3 2.79 -5.03 20.35
N GLU A 4 3.23 -5.26 21.58
CA GLU A 4 3.11 -6.53 22.31
C GLU A 4 1.65 -6.99 22.47
N GLU A 5 0.70 -6.06 22.50
CA GLU A 5 -0.74 -6.33 22.56
C GLU A 5 -1.28 -7.07 21.34
N ILE A 6 -0.71 -6.82 20.15
CA ILE A 6 -1.18 -7.44 18.91
C ILE A 6 -0.55 -8.84 18.76
N ARG A 7 0.67 -9.05 19.30
CA ARG A 7 1.29 -10.38 19.39
C ARG A 7 0.46 -11.32 20.26
N GLY A 8 -0.15 -10.83 21.34
CA GLY A 8 -1.05 -11.63 22.19
C GLY A 8 -2.39 -12.02 21.54
N LEU A 9 -2.79 -11.34 20.46
CA LEU A 9 -4.05 -11.59 19.74
C LEU A 9 -3.90 -12.55 18.56
N ILE A 10 -2.66 -12.79 18.13
CA ILE A 10 -2.29 -13.69 17.03
C ILE A 10 -1.87 -15.03 17.66
N ILE A 11 -2.64 -16.08 17.41
CA ILE A 11 -2.42 -17.41 18.00
C ILE A 11 -1.57 -18.29 17.08
N GLY A 12 -1.66 -18.07 15.77
CA GLY A 12 -0.87 -18.83 14.80
C GLY A 12 0.27 -18.01 14.23
N GLU A 13 1.30 -18.70 13.75
CA GLU A 13 2.45 -18.06 13.14
C GLU A 13 2.05 -17.28 11.88
N PRO A 14 2.56 -16.05 11.69
CA PRO A 14 2.28 -15.27 10.50
C PRO A 14 2.87 -15.99 9.27
N ASN A 15 2.00 -16.45 8.37
CA ASN A 15 2.43 -17.08 7.13
C ASN A 15 2.57 -16.01 6.05
N PHE A 16 3.79 -15.83 5.57
CA PHE A 16 4.10 -14.97 4.45
C PHE A 16 4.05 -15.79 3.16
N ALA A 17 3.03 -15.55 2.34
CA ALA A 17 2.82 -16.28 1.09
C ALA A 17 3.67 -15.72 -0.08
N GLY A 18 4.45 -14.66 0.15
CA GLY A 18 5.25 -14.00 -0.88
C GLY A 18 4.49 -12.97 -1.69
N ILE A 19 5.00 -12.69 -2.89
CA ILE A 19 4.40 -11.76 -3.85
C ILE A 19 3.32 -12.52 -4.63
N VAL A 20 2.07 -12.10 -4.48
CA VAL A 20 0.90 -12.75 -5.12
C VAL A 20 0.49 -12.03 -6.41
N GLY A 21 0.96 -10.80 -6.60
CA GLY A 21 0.74 -10.05 -7.85
C GLY A 21 1.87 -9.08 -8.11
N LEU A 22 2.31 -9.02 -9.36
CA LEU A 22 3.25 -8.02 -9.86
C LEU A 22 2.51 -7.22 -10.94
N SER A 23 2.55 -5.91 -10.83
CA SER A 23 1.99 -4.95 -11.78
C SER A 23 3.06 -3.93 -12.16
N ASN A 24 2.81 -3.14 -13.20
CA ASN A 24 3.80 -2.20 -13.74
C ASN A 24 4.34 -1.20 -12.70
N THR A 25 3.51 -0.82 -11.72
CA THR A 25 3.85 0.16 -10.68
C THR A 25 3.63 -0.31 -9.25
N ALA A 26 3.27 -1.58 -9.05
CA ALA A 26 2.91 -2.10 -7.74
C ALA A 26 3.23 -3.59 -7.63
N PHE A 27 3.50 -4.05 -6.41
CA PHE A 27 3.54 -5.47 -6.08
C PHE A 27 2.65 -5.73 -4.87
N THR A 28 1.90 -6.82 -4.91
CA THR A 28 0.97 -7.23 -3.87
C THR A 28 1.58 -8.36 -3.06
N LEU A 29 1.81 -8.09 -1.78
CA LEU A 29 2.28 -9.07 -0.81
C LEU A 29 1.10 -9.64 -0.03
N ARG A 30 1.05 -10.96 0.14
CA ARG A 30 0.03 -11.61 0.98
C ARG A 30 0.64 -12.16 2.26
N VAL A 31 0.07 -11.75 3.38
CA VAL A 31 0.42 -12.26 4.70
C VAL A 31 -0.85 -12.73 5.38
N SER A 32 -0.84 -13.95 5.91
CA SER A 32 -1.96 -14.57 6.58
C SER A 32 -1.63 -14.73 8.07
N PHE A 33 -2.57 -14.35 8.94
CA PHE A 33 -2.42 -14.43 10.38
C PHE A 33 -3.62 -15.15 10.99
N THR A 34 -3.37 -16.06 11.92
CA THR A 34 -4.43 -16.71 12.69
C THR A 34 -4.62 -15.94 13.99
N THR A 35 -5.82 -15.44 14.23
CA THR A 35 -6.16 -14.58 15.37
C THR A 35 -7.25 -15.22 16.23
N LEU A 36 -7.41 -14.71 17.46
CA LEU A 36 -8.56 -15.04 18.30
C LEU A 36 -9.88 -14.69 17.59
N PRO A 37 -10.94 -15.50 17.78
CA PRO A 37 -12.26 -15.18 17.25
C PRO A 37 -12.72 -13.80 17.76
N LEU A 38 -13.53 -13.10 16.95
CA LEU A 38 -13.96 -11.70 17.17
C LEU A 38 -12.87 -10.62 17.10
N LYS A 39 -11.57 -10.95 17.01
CA LYS A 39 -10.46 -9.96 17.02
C LYS A 39 -9.86 -9.67 15.65
N GLN A 40 -10.42 -10.25 14.59
CA GLN A 40 -9.92 -10.13 13.20
C GLN A 40 -9.78 -8.67 12.74
N TRP A 41 -10.81 -7.86 12.96
CA TRP A 41 -10.84 -6.45 12.54
C TRP A 41 -9.83 -5.60 13.31
N THR A 42 -9.75 -5.78 14.63
CA THR A 42 -8.80 -5.08 15.49
C THR A 42 -7.36 -5.41 15.12
N VAL A 43 -7.06 -6.69 14.90
CA VAL A 43 -5.71 -7.13 14.51
C VAL A 43 -5.36 -6.60 13.12
N ARG A 44 -6.29 -6.67 12.15
CA ARG A 44 -6.07 -6.12 10.81
C ARG A 44 -5.75 -4.62 10.85
N PHE A 45 -6.54 -3.84 11.58
CA PHE A 45 -6.35 -2.39 11.67
C PHE A 45 -5.03 -2.00 12.33
N ALA A 46 -4.67 -2.67 13.42
CA ALA A 46 -3.46 -2.37 14.16
C ALA A 46 -2.20 -2.84 13.40
N LEU A 47 -2.29 -3.93 12.63
CA LEU A 47 -1.24 -4.36 11.72
C LEU A 47 -1.07 -3.37 10.57
N ASP A 48 -2.16 -2.92 9.94
CA ASP A 48 -2.12 -1.94 8.84
C ASP A 48 -1.44 -0.64 9.27
N SER A 49 -1.75 -0.16 10.47
CA SER A 49 -1.11 1.03 11.06
C SER A 49 0.41 0.85 11.26
N GLN A 50 0.86 -0.34 11.68
CA GLN A 50 2.29 -0.62 11.83
C GLN A 50 3.01 -0.77 10.49
N VAL A 51 2.38 -1.44 9.54
CA VAL A 51 2.87 -1.58 8.17
C VAL A 51 3.01 -0.18 7.57
N LYS A 52 1.99 0.66 7.69
CA LYS A 52 2.05 2.05 7.23
C LYS A 52 3.23 2.82 7.84
N LYS A 53 3.46 2.73 9.16
CA LYS A 53 4.62 3.38 9.81
C LYS A 53 5.95 2.85 9.29
N HIS A 54 6.08 1.54 9.11
CA HIS A 54 7.32 0.96 8.57
C HIS A 54 7.54 1.32 7.10
N PHE A 55 6.47 1.35 6.31
CA PHE A 55 6.54 1.75 4.90
C PHE A 55 6.91 3.23 4.77
N ASP A 56 6.38 4.10 5.63
CA ASP A 56 6.71 5.53 5.69
C ASP A 56 8.19 5.74 6.06
N LEU A 57 8.69 5.06 7.10
CA LEU A 57 10.11 5.10 7.50
C LEU A 57 11.06 4.56 6.43
N ALA A 58 10.65 3.53 5.69
CA ALA A 58 11.42 2.94 4.60
C ALA A 58 11.29 3.72 3.27
N GLY A 59 10.50 4.79 3.23
CA GLY A 59 10.25 5.59 2.02
C GLY A 59 9.46 4.84 0.93
N VAL A 60 8.76 3.76 1.30
CA VAL A 60 7.96 2.97 0.36
C VAL A 60 6.66 3.71 0.06
N ARG A 61 6.59 4.30 -1.13
CA ARG A 61 5.42 5.04 -1.60
C ARG A 61 4.27 4.08 -1.95
N ALA A 62 3.04 4.47 -1.61
CA ALA A 62 1.86 3.77 -2.10
C ALA A 62 1.83 3.79 -3.64
N PRO A 63 1.43 2.68 -4.29
CA PRO A 63 1.34 2.64 -5.74
C PRO A 63 0.27 3.62 -6.22
N VAL A 64 0.69 4.65 -6.95
CA VAL A 64 -0.20 5.60 -7.60
C VAL A 64 -0.47 5.10 -9.02
N GLN A 65 -1.71 5.25 -9.48
CA GLN A 65 -2.04 4.98 -10.88
C GLN A 65 -1.26 5.97 -11.75
N THR A 66 -0.23 5.49 -12.45
CA THR A 66 0.50 6.29 -13.43
C THR A 66 -0.17 6.14 -14.78
N TYR A 67 -0.55 7.24 -15.42
CA TYR A 67 -0.98 7.27 -16.80
C TYR A 67 0.14 7.87 -17.65
N GLN A 68 0.42 7.28 -18.81
CA GLN A 68 1.25 7.91 -19.83
C GLN A 68 0.33 8.59 -20.84
N VAL A 69 0.49 9.90 -21.02
CA VAL A 69 -0.12 10.62 -22.13
C VAL A 69 0.79 10.42 -23.34
N LEU A 70 0.28 9.72 -24.35
CA LEU A 70 0.96 9.68 -25.64
C LEU A 70 0.52 10.91 -26.45
N PRO A 71 1.45 11.80 -26.86
CA PRO A 71 1.09 12.91 -27.73
C PRO A 71 0.64 12.39 -29.09
N ALA A 72 -0.38 13.02 -29.67
CA ALA A 72 -0.83 12.68 -31.02
C ALA A 72 0.31 12.90 -32.03
N PRO A 73 0.49 12.00 -33.02
CA PRO A 73 1.54 12.15 -34.02
C PRO A 73 1.30 13.44 -34.82
N GLY A 74 2.15 14.45 -34.60
CA GLY A 74 2.09 15.75 -35.27
C GLY A 74 1.92 16.98 -34.35
N ALA A 75 1.70 16.80 -33.04
CA ALA A 75 1.65 17.93 -32.10
C ALA A 75 3.06 18.37 -31.69
N THR A 76 3.41 19.62 -32.00
CA THR A 76 4.59 20.31 -31.45
C THR A 76 4.48 20.35 -29.91
N PRO A 77 5.58 20.22 -29.13
CA PRO A 77 5.50 20.24 -27.67
C PRO A 77 4.88 21.57 -27.20
N ALA A 78 3.62 21.53 -26.76
CA ALA A 78 3.00 22.66 -26.11
C ALA A 78 3.54 22.74 -24.67
N GLU A 79 4.01 23.94 -24.33
CA GLU A 79 4.53 24.36 -23.04
C GLU A 79 3.65 23.85 -21.87
N PRO A 80 4.24 23.36 -20.75
CA PRO A 80 3.48 22.83 -19.63
C PRO A 80 2.63 23.93 -18.98
N LEU A 81 1.30 23.84 -19.14
CA LEU A 81 0.35 24.68 -18.44
C LEU A 81 0.44 24.43 -16.92
N PRO A 82 0.38 25.46 -16.07
CA PRO A 82 0.45 25.31 -14.63
C PRO A 82 -0.72 24.47 -14.10
N PRO A 83 -0.52 23.69 -13.02
CA PRO A 83 -1.57 22.85 -12.45
C PRO A 83 -2.72 23.73 -11.96
N GLY A 84 -3.88 23.60 -12.61
CA GLY A 84 -5.12 24.26 -12.19
C GLY A 84 -5.53 23.81 -10.78
N GLU A 85 -5.78 24.79 -9.93
CA GLU A 85 -6.30 24.62 -8.57
C GLU A 85 -7.60 23.79 -8.56
N PRO A 86 -7.82 22.94 -7.54
CA PRO A 86 -9.05 22.19 -7.40
C PRO A 86 -10.22 23.14 -7.07
N THR A 87 -11.21 23.22 -7.95
CA THR A 87 -12.52 23.84 -7.66
C THR A 87 -13.24 23.04 -6.56
N LEU A 88 -13.77 23.79 -5.58
CA LEU A 88 -14.64 23.38 -4.46
C LEU A 88 -15.87 22.56 -4.87
#